data_AF-A0A7C0YFJ4-F1
#
_entry.id   AF-A0A7C0YFJ4-F1
#
_cell.length_a   1.000
_cell.length_b   1.000
_cell.length_c   1.000
_cell.angle_alpha   90.00
_cell.angle_beta   90.00
_cell.angle_gamma   90.00
#
_symmetry.space_group_name_H-M   'P 1'
#
loop_
_entity.id
_entity.type
_entity.pdbx_description
1 polymer ?
#
loop_
_entity_poly.entity_id
_entity_poly.type
_entity_poly.pdbx_seq_one_letter_code
_entity_poly.pdbx_strand_id
1 'polypeptide(L)'
;MLDLRFVRENPQLVMENLRRRKDDRVIADFKRLLELDEEVRARKRRIQELRTERNRLSREVGRLKKSGGDPSEIIARVNVVNQEIRDIESETARIEAELRRLQMRIPNLLHESVPFGEDEEDNQVVREWGGRPTFDFDIKSHVDLLDLLDVADIPRAAKIAGARFYFLKNELVLLDLAMQQMALEMLIERGFVPVLPPFMMHREPYEGVTDLEDFENVMYKIEDEDLYLIATSEHPLAAMHMGEVFEPTDLPIRLAGLSTCFRKEAGTHGKDTKGIFRVHQFNKVEQFV
;
A
#
# COMPACT_ATOMS: atom_id res chain seq x y z
N MET A 1 -0.15 1.77 -7.58
CA MET A 1 0.19 3.14 -8.06
C MET A 1 -0.32 3.32 -9.48
N LEU A 2 -0.96 4.46 -9.81
CA LEU A 2 -1.46 4.73 -11.17
C LEU A 2 -0.33 5.07 -12.15
N ASP A 3 -0.41 4.62 -13.40
CA ASP A 3 0.58 4.98 -14.45
C ASP A 3 0.52 6.49 -14.75
N LEU A 4 1.64 7.21 -14.61
CA LEU A 4 1.74 8.64 -14.94
C LEU A 4 1.41 8.93 -16.40
N ARG A 5 1.64 8.00 -17.34
CA ARG A 5 1.22 8.19 -18.74
C ARG A 5 -0.29 8.27 -18.82
N PHE A 6 -0.99 7.30 -18.23
CA PHE A 6 -2.45 7.28 -18.19
C PHE A 6 -3.00 8.55 -17.53
N VAL A 7 -2.43 8.97 -16.40
CA VAL A 7 -2.81 10.21 -15.71
C VAL A 7 -2.65 11.44 -16.59
N ARG A 8 -1.56 11.55 -17.35
CA ARG A 8 -1.30 12.67 -18.27
C ARG A 8 -2.24 12.70 -19.46
N GLU A 9 -2.58 11.54 -20.00
CA GLU A 9 -3.49 11.40 -21.14
C GLU A 9 -4.95 11.61 -20.73
N ASN A 10 -5.30 11.29 -19.48
CA ASN A 10 -6.68 11.28 -18.99
C ASN A 10 -6.87 12.03 -17.65
N PRO A 11 -6.37 13.27 -17.47
CA PRO A 11 -6.38 13.94 -16.17
C PRO A 11 -7.79 14.26 -15.68
N GLN A 12 -8.72 14.56 -16.59
CA GLN A 12 -10.11 14.85 -16.26
C GLN A 12 -10.85 13.60 -15.76
N LEU A 13 -10.61 12.45 -16.40
CA LEU A 13 -11.21 11.17 -15.99
C LEU A 13 -10.75 10.78 -14.59
N VAL A 14 -9.43 10.88 -14.33
CA VAL A 14 -8.87 10.59 -13.01
C VAL A 14 -9.44 11.55 -11.96
N MET A 15 -9.45 12.87 -12.24
CA MET A 15 -10.01 13.87 -11.33
C MET A 15 -11.48 13.57 -10.98
N GLU A 16 -12.31 13.26 -11.97
CA GLU A 16 -13.73 13.01 -11.74
C GLU A 16 -13.95 11.72 -10.94
N ASN A 17 -13.15 10.68 -11.21
CA ASN A 17 -13.19 9.46 -10.42
C ASN A 17 -12.78 9.71 -8.96
N LEU A 18 -11.72 10.49 -8.72
CA LEU A 18 -11.25 10.83 -7.37
C LEU A 18 -12.28 11.65 -6.59
N ARG A 19 -13.02 12.57 -7.24
CA ARG A 19 -14.09 13.35 -6.61
C ARG A 19 -15.22 12.49 -6.05
N ARG A 20 -15.45 11.30 -6.62
CA ARG A 20 -16.45 10.36 -6.09
C ARG A 20 -16.13 9.91 -4.67
N ARG A 21 -14.86 9.98 -4.24
CA ARG A 21 -14.41 9.65 -2.89
C ARG A 21 -14.56 10.80 -1.89
N LYS A 22 -14.84 12.03 -2.35
CA LYS A 22 -14.97 13.25 -1.52
C LYS A 22 -13.82 13.52 -0.54
N ASP A 23 -12.60 13.06 -0.85
CA ASP A 23 -11.42 13.39 -0.06
C ASP A 23 -10.67 14.58 -0.71
N ASP A 24 -10.84 15.76 -0.12
CA ASP A 24 -10.18 16.99 -0.57
C ASP A 24 -8.66 16.90 -0.54
N ARG A 25 -8.09 16.09 0.38
CA ARG A 25 -6.63 15.88 0.47
C ARG A 25 -6.15 15.14 -0.76
N VAL A 26 -6.86 14.09 -1.17
CA VAL A 26 -6.53 13.32 -2.39
C VAL A 26 -6.63 14.20 -3.64
N ILE A 27 -7.63 15.08 -3.71
CA ILE A 27 -7.79 16.03 -4.82
C ILE A 27 -6.62 17.03 -4.85
N ALA A 28 -6.19 17.53 -3.69
CA ALA A 28 -5.04 18.42 -3.59
C ALA A 28 -3.73 17.72 -3.98
N ASP A 29 -3.49 16.51 -3.46
CA ASP A 29 -2.34 15.67 -3.78
C ASP A 29 -2.28 15.38 -5.29
N PHE A 30 -3.43 15.10 -5.92
CA PHE A 30 -3.51 14.86 -7.36
C PHE A 30 -3.16 16.10 -8.20
N LYS A 31 -3.65 17.29 -7.80
CA LYS A 31 -3.26 18.54 -8.48
C LYS A 31 -1.77 18.80 -8.35
N ARG A 32 -1.22 18.64 -7.15
CA ARG A 32 0.22 18.80 -6.89
C ARG A 32 1.05 17.81 -7.71
N LEU A 33 0.59 16.57 -7.84
CA LEU A 33 1.23 15.55 -8.67
C LEU A 33 1.33 15.98 -10.15
N LEU A 34 0.28 16.59 -10.71
CA LEU A 34 0.31 17.10 -12.08
C LEU A 34 1.31 18.25 -12.26
N GLU A 35 1.36 19.19 -11.30
CA GLU A 35 2.33 20.29 -11.30
C GLU A 35 3.77 19.77 -11.25
N LEU A 36 4.05 18.82 -10.35
CA LEU A 36 5.38 18.23 -10.21
C LEU A 36 5.79 17.43 -11.45
N ASP A 37 4.88 16.67 -12.06
CA ASP A 37 5.17 15.97 -13.32
C ASP A 37 5.54 16.95 -14.44
N GLU A 38 4.84 18.09 -14.55
CA GLU A 38 5.16 19.13 -15.51
C GLU A 38 6.53 19.75 -15.26
N GLU A 39 6.83 20.07 -14.00
CA GLU A 39 8.12 20.61 -13.59
C GLU A 39 9.28 19.64 -13.89
N VAL A 40 9.12 18.36 -13.55
CA VAL A 40 10.11 17.31 -13.85
C VAL A 40 10.35 17.21 -15.35
N ARG A 41 9.30 17.21 -16.17
CA ARG A 41 9.44 17.17 -17.63
C ARG A 41 10.14 18.42 -18.18
N ALA A 42 9.80 19.60 -17.68
CA ALA A 42 10.45 20.84 -18.08
C ALA A 42 11.95 20.84 -17.74
N ARG A 43 12.32 20.41 -16.53
CA ARG A 43 13.71 20.28 -16.10
C ARG A 43 14.47 19.24 -16.91
N LYS A 44 13.87 18.08 -17.21
CA LYS A 44 14.47 17.06 -18.09
C LYS A 44 14.73 17.59 -19.50
N ARG A 45 13.81 18.37 -20.08
CA ARG A 45 14.03 19.05 -21.36
C ARG A 45 15.21 20.03 -21.27
N ARG A 46 15.25 20.85 -20.22
CA ARG A 46 16.35 21.81 -19.99
C ARG A 46 17.71 21.13 -19.84
N ILE A 47 17.79 20.04 -19.09
CA ILE A 47 19.01 19.22 -18.98
C ILE A 47 19.45 18.73 -20.36
N GLN A 48 18.52 18.28 -21.20
CA GLN A 48 18.84 17.80 -22.53
C GLN A 48 19.33 18.92 -23.48
N GLU A 49 18.76 20.11 -23.39
CA GLU A 49 19.23 21.31 -24.09
C GLU A 49 20.66 21.67 -23.66
N LEU A 50 20.93 21.73 -22.36
CA LEU A 50 22.25 22.03 -21.81
C LEU A 50 23.30 20.98 -22.21
N ARG A 51 22.93 19.69 -22.19
CA ARG A 51 23.81 18.61 -22.70
C ARG A 51 24.13 18.80 -24.18
N THR A 52 23.16 19.26 -24.97
CA THR A 52 23.36 19.57 -26.40
C THR A 52 24.27 20.78 -26.59
N GLU A 53 24.08 21.86 -25.81
CA GLU A 53 24.94 23.05 -25.81
C GLU A 53 26.37 22.69 -25.41
N ARG A 54 26.56 21.97 -24.30
CA ARG A 54 27.87 21.46 -23.84
C ARG A 54 28.59 20.68 -24.93
N ASN A 55 27.88 19.77 -25.62
CA ASN A 55 28.45 18.97 -26.71
C ASN A 55 28.81 19.82 -27.94
N ARG A 56 28.10 20.92 -28.20
CA ARG A 56 28.44 21.90 -29.25
C ARG A 56 29.71 22.67 -28.87
N LEU A 57 29.75 23.23 -27.66
CA LEU A 57 30.90 23.99 -27.15
C LEU A 57 32.16 23.13 -27.08
N SER A 58 32.04 21.86 -26.65
CA SER A 58 33.18 20.93 -26.60
C SER A 58 33.78 20.64 -27.97
N ARG A 59 32.95 20.56 -29.02
CA ARG A 59 33.41 20.44 -30.42
C ARG A 59 34.12 21.70 -30.90
N GLU A 60 33.63 22.87 -30.47
CA GLU A 60 34.21 24.17 -30.78
C GLU A 60 35.60 24.35 -30.15
N VAL A 61 35.76 23.96 -28.87
CA VAL A 61 37.07 23.88 -28.19
C VAL A 61 38.06 23.02 -28.98
N GLY A 62 37.62 21.83 -29.42
CA GLY A 62 38.46 20.93 -30.21
C GLY A 62 38.88 21.51 -31.56
N ARG A 63 38.03 22.32 -32.20
CA ARG A 63 38.35 23.03 -33.45
C ARG A 63 39.33 24.18 -33.21
N LEU A 64 39.08 25.03 -32.21
CA LEU A 64 39.94 26.18 -31.90
C LEU A 64 41.37 25.76 -31.51
N LYS A 65 41.51 24.69 -30.71
CA LYS A 65 42.82 24.14 -30.36
C LYS A 65 43.59 23.64 -31.59
N LYS A 66 42.90 23.06 -32.58
CA LYS A 66 43.51 22.60 -33.83
C LYS A 66 43.93 23.75 -34.75
N SER A 67 43.22 24.87 -34.73
CA SER A 67 43.57 26.07 -35.49
C SER A 67 44.55 27.01 -34.77
N GLY A 68 45.08 26.61 -33.60
CA GLY A 68 46.07 27.39 -32.84
C GLY A 68 45.49 28.57 -32.05
N GLY A 69 44.17 28.64 -31.86
CA GLY A 69 43.50 29.69 -31.08
C GLY A 69 43.39 29.36 -29.59
N ASP A 70 43.09 30.37 -28.77
CA ASP A 70 42.87 30.22 -27.33
C ASP A 70 41.40 29.84 -27.01
N PRO A 71 41.14 28.64 -26.46
CA PRO A 71 39.78 28.19 -26.12
C PRO A 71 39.33 28.58 -24.70
N SER A 72 40.11 29.36 -23.94
CA SER A 72 39.88 29.59 -22.50
C SER A 72 38.47 30.08 -22.16
N GLU A 73 37.89 30.99 -22.95
CA GLU A 73 36.52 31.48 -22.75
C GLU A 73 35.46 30.39 -22.97
N ILE A 74 35.65 29.55 -24.00
CA ILE A 74 34.71 28.46 -24.32
C ILE A 74 34.81 27.37 -23.25
N ILE A 75 36.01 27.10 -22.72
CA ILE A 75 36.22 26.19 -21.60
C ILE A 75 35.50 26.71 -20.34
N ALA A 76 35.61 28.00 -20.04
CA ALA A 76 34.89 28.61 -18.92
C ALA A 76 33.37 28.43 -19.08
N ARG A 77 32.83 28.65 -20.29
CA ARG A 77 31.40 28.43 -20.59
C ARG A 77 30.97 26.98 -20.47
N VAL A 78 31.80 26.01 -20.89
CA VAL A 78 31.54 24.58 -20.68
C VAL A 78 31.45 24.24 -19.20
N ASN A 79 32.33 24.81 -18.37
CA ASN A 79 32.29 24.59 -16.92
C ASN A 79 31.02 25.15 -16.29
N VAL A 80 30.56 26.33 -16.71
CA VAL A 80 29.28 26.91 -16.27
C VAL A 80 28.11 25.99 -16.63
N VAL A 81 28.05 25.51 -17.88
CA VAL A 81 26.99 24.60 -18.33
C VAL A 81 27.02 23.27 -17.55
N ASN A 82 28.20 22.73 -17.26
CA ASN A 82 28.33 21.52 -16.44
C ASN A 82 27.84 21.73 -15.01
N GLN A 83 28.07 22.90 -14.43
CA GLN A 83 27.55 23.23 -13.11
C GLN A 83 26.03 23.35 -13.13
N GLU A 84 25.47 24.07 -14.12
CA GLU A 84 24.01 24.21 -14.28
C GLU A 84 23.32 22.85 -14.46
N ILE A 85 23.91 21.93 -15.24
CA ILE A 85 23.40 20.56 -15.38
C ILE A 85 23.35 19.86 -14.01
N ARG A 86 24.43 19.90 -13.23
CA ARG A 86 24.50 19.25 -11.92
C ARG A 86 23.46 19.80 -10.95
N ASP A 87 23.31 21.12 -10.92
CA ASP A 87 22.36 21.79 -10.03
C ASP A 87 20.91 21.43 -10.39
N ILE A 88 20.58 21.42 -11.68
CA ILE A 88 19.23 21.03 -12.15
C ILE A 88 19.00 19.53 -11.90
N GLU A 89 19.97 18.65 -12.14
CA GLU A 89 19.86 17.22 -11.89
C GLU A 89 19.60 16.91 -10.41
N SER A 90 20.33 17.56 -9.50
CA SER A 90 20.13 17.41 -8.06
C SER A 90 18.73 17.85 -7.62
N GLU A 91 18.26 18.98 -8.13
CA GLU A 91 16.91 19.47 -7.81
C GLU A 91 15.82 18.61 -8.45
N THR A 92 16.03 18.12 -9.67
CA THR A 92 15.13 17.18 -10.34
C THR A 92 14.98 15.90 -9.53
N ALA A 93 16.07 15.33 -9.01
CA ALA A 93 16.01 14.11 -8.20
C ALA A 93 15.15 14.30 -6.93
N ARG A 94 15.25 15.47 -6.27
CA ARG A 94 14.41 15.81 -5.11
C ARG A 94 12.92 15.86 -5.49
N ILE A 95 12.60 16.52 -6.59
CA ILE A 95 11.22 16.66 -7.05
C ILE A 95 10.65 15.31 -7.52
N GLU A 96 11.46 14.47 -8.17
CA GLU A 96 11.05 13.11 -8.56
C GLU A 96 10.72 12.23 -7.36
N ALA A 97 11.46 12.36 -6.25
CA ALA A 97 11.15 11.66 -5.02
C ALA A 97 9.80 12.12 -4.41
N GLU A 98 9.53 13.43 -4.41
CA GLU A 98 8.24 13.98 -3.97
C GLU A 98 7.09 13.53 -4.88
N LEU A 99 7.30 13.57 -6.20
CA LEU A 99 6.36 13.10 -7.21
C LEU A 99 6.01 11.63 -6.98
N ARG A 100 7.01 10.75 -6.80
CA ARG A 100 6.80 9.32 -6.54
C ARG A 100 6.00 9.11 -5.24
N ARG A 101 6.32 9.87 -4.19
CA ARG A 101 5.60 9.78 -2.91
C ARG A 101 4.13 10.17 -3.07
N LEU A 102 3.82 11.25 -3.79
CA LEU A 102 2.44 11.64 -4.07
C LEU A 102 1.74 10.60 -4.94
N GLN A 103 2.43 10.06 -5.94
CA GLN A 103 1.89 9.05 -6.83
C GLN A 103 1.47 7.78 -6.08
N MET A 104 2.24 7.37 -5.06
CA MET A 104 1.91 6.24 -4.18
C MET A 104 0.69 6.50 -3.29
N ARG A 105 0.38 7.77 -2.97
CA ARG A 105 -0.80 8.17 -2.17
C ARG A 105 -2.09 8.29 -2.98
N ILE A 106 -2.00 8.33 -4.32
CA ILE A 106 -3.20 8.41 -5.14
C ILE A 106 -3.88 7.04 -5.15
N PRO A 107 -5.15 6.95 -4.69
CA PRO A 107 -5.84 5.67 -4.60
C PRO A 107 -6.15 5.12 -5.99
N ASN A 108 -6.45 3.82 -6.03
CA ASN A 108 -6.90 3.18 -7.26
C ASN A 108 -8.22 3.80 -7.76
N LEU A 109 -8.44 3.77 -9.08
CA LEU A 109 -9.67 4.25 -9.68
C LEU A 109 -10.83 3.31 -9.33
N LEU A 110 -11.95 3.90 -8.93
CA LEU A 110 -13.18 3.17 -8.72
C LEU A 110 -13.71 2.65 -10.06
N HIS A 111 -14.10 1.38 -10.10
CA HIS A 111 -14.84 0.84 -11.25
C HIS A 111 -16.17 1.58 -11.42
N GLU A 112 -16.70 1.62 -12.65
CA GLU A 112 -17.97 2.29 -12.96
C GLU A 112 -19.17 1.70 -12.20
N SER A 113 -19.09 0.40 -11.87
CA SER A 113 -20.13 -0.32 -11.12
C SER A 113 -20.13 -0.04 -9.62
N VAL A 114 -19.09 0.62 -9.08
CA VAL A 114 -19.07 0.97 -7.64
C VAL A 114 -20.16 2.02 -7.41
N PRO A 115 -21.11 1.82 -6.48
CA PRO A 115 -22.11 2.83 -6.19
C PRO A 115 -21.44 4.07 -5.58
N PHE A 116 -22.11 5.22 -5.71
CA PHE A 116 -21.72 6.40 -4.97
C PHE A 116 -22.19 6.28 -3.52
N GLY A 117 -21.35 6.69 -2.57
CA GLY A 117 -21.67 6.75 -1.14
C GLY A 117 -20.67 7.64 -0.40
N GLU A 118 -21.12 8.28 0.67
CA GLU A 118 -20.30 9.10 1.56
C GLU A 118 -19.68 8.25 2.67
N ASP A 119 -20.43 7.30 3.20
CA ASP A 119 -20.01 6.45 4.32
C ASP A 119 -20.56 5.02 4.23
N GLU A 120 -20.46 4.28 5.34
CA GLU A 120 -20.87 2.89 5.42
C GLU A 120 -22.39 2.66 5.26
N GLU A 121 -23.22 3.69 5.49
CA GLU A 121 -24.69 3.63 5.40
C GLU A 121 -25.20 3.66 3.95
N ASP A 122 -24.40 4.19 3.02
CA ASP A 122 -24.72 4.23 1.60
C ASP A 122 -24.39 2.92 0.86
N ASN A 123 -23.81 1.94 1.56
CA ASN A 123 -23.50 0.63 0.98
C ASN A 123 -24.78 -0.12 0.58
N GLN A 124 -24.78 -0.67 -0.63
CA GLN A 124 -25.93 -1.40 -1.15
C GLN A 124 -25.84 -2.90 -0.85
N VAL A 125 -26.91 -3.46 -0.28
CA VAL A 125 -27.03 -4.91 -0.08
C VAL A 125 -27.31 -5.59 -1.42
N VAL A 126 -26.34 -6.35 -1.92
CA VAL A 126 -26.45 -7.06 -3.22
C VAL A 126 -27.03 -8.47 -3.08
N ARG A 127 -26.93 -9.10 -1.91
CA ARG A 127 -27.41 -10.46 -1.65
C ARG A 127 -27.50 -10.74 -0.15
N GLU A 128 -28.55 -11.46 0.25
CA GLU A 128 -28.69 -12.04 1.59
C GLU A 128 -28.80 -13.57 1.51
N TRP A 129 -28.36 -14.29 2.54
CA TRP A 129 -28.44 -15.75 2.63
C TRP A 129 -28.60 -16.21 4.08
N GLY A 130 -29.30 -17.32 4.30
CA GLY A 130 -29.37 -17.99 5.61
C GLY A 130 -30.42 -17.46 6.60
N GLY A 131 -31.09 -16.33 6.30
CA GLY A 131 -32.09 -15.73 7.19
C GLY A 131 -31.54 -15.28 8.54
N ARG A 132 -32.37 -14.65 9.38
CA ARG A 132 -32.00 -14.27 10.75
C ARG A 132 -32.73 -15.20 11.74
N PRO A 133 -32.02 -15.97 12.57
CA PRO A 133 -32.66 -16.84 13.55
C PRO A 133 -33.43 -15.99 14.58
N THR A 134 -34.61 -16.48 14.96
CA THR A 134 -35.39 -15.92 16.07
C THR A 134 -35.24 -16.82 17.28
N PHE A 135 -34.98 -16.22 18.44
CA PHE A 135 -34.83 -16.93 19.71
C PHE A 135 -35.99 -16.57 20.64
N ASP A 136 -36.46 -17.54 21.41
CA ASP A 136 -37.47 -17.39 22.46
C ASP A 136 -36.85 -17.12 23.85
N PHE A 137 -35.56 -16.78 23.87
CA PHE A 137 -34.78 -16.45 25.06
C PHE A 137 -33.91 -15.20 24.83
N ASP A 138 -33.46 -14.59 25.93
CA ASP A 138 -32.56 -13.45 25.90
C ASP A 138 -31.19 -13.86 25.35
N ILE A 139 -30.87 -13.35 24.15
CA ILE A 139 -29.58 -13.61 23.50
C ILE A 139 -28.44 -12.95 24.26
N LYS A 140 -27.34 -13.69 24.41
CA LYS A 140 -26.10 -13.19 25.01
C LYS A 140 -25.16 -12.71 23.91
N SER A 141 -24.42 -11.63 24.19
CA SER A 141 -23.36 -11.20 23.28
C SER A 141 -22.23 -12.23 23.24
N HIS A 142 -21.39 -12.22 22.21
CA HIS A 142 -20.22 -13.11 22.19
C HIS A 142 -19.32 -12.84 23.39
N VAL A 143 -19.21 -11.58 23.85
CA VAL A 143 -18.43 -11.21 25.04
C VAL A 143 -18.93 -11.96 26.27
N ASP A 144 -20.24 -11.97 26.50
CA ASP A 144 -20.82 -12.68 27.65
C ASP A 144 -20.65 -14.20 27.53
N LEU A 145 -20.71 -14.74 26.30
CA LEU A 145 -20.51 -16.16 26.03
C LEU A 145 -19.05 -16.59 26.27
N LEU A 146 -18.08 -15.77 25.93
CA LEU A 146 -16.66 -16.05 26.18
C LEU A 146 -16.39 -16.28 27.67
N ASP A 147 -16.97 -15.43 28.52
CA ASP A 147 -16.83 -15.53 29.98
C ASP A 147 -17.66 -16.68 30.56
N LEU A 148 -18.92 -16.84 30.13
CA LEU A 148 -19.82 -17.88 30.62
C LEU A 148 -19.30 -19.29 30.35
N LEU A 149 -18.67 -19.50 29.19
CA LEU A 149 -18.13 -20.79 28.76
C LEU A 149 -16.68 -21.00 29.21
N ASP A 150 -16.05 -20.01 29.84
CA ASP A 150 -14.64 -20.03 30.23
C ASP A 150 -13.67 -20.27 29.06
N VAL A 151 -14.00 -19.77 27.86
CA VAL A 151 -13.24 -20.03 26.62
C VAL A 151 -12.34 -18.88 26.18
N ALA A 152 -12.33 -17.76 26.93
CA ALA A 152 -11.32 -16.72 26.77
C ALA A 152 -10.98 -16.04 28.10
N ASP A 153 -9.85 -15.33 28.14
CA ASP A 153 -9.45 -14.51 29.28
C ASP A 153 -8.91 -13.15 28.82
N ILE A 154 -9.81 -12.17 28.77
CA ILE A 154 -9.51 -10.80 28.38
C ILE A 154 -8.84 -10.02 29.53
N PRO A 155 -9.29 -10.10 30.80
CA PRO A 155 -8.66 -9.35 31.89
C PRO A 155 -7.17 -9.71 32.09
N ARG A 156 -6.80 -10.99 32.01
CA ARG A 156 -5.38 -11.40 32.14
C ARG A 156 -4.55 -10.99 30.92
N ALA A 157 -5.12 -11.00 29.71
CA ALA A 157 -4.45 -10.47 28.53
C ALA A 157 -4.22 -8.96 28.64
N ALA A 158 -5.25 -8.21 29.08
CA ALA A 158 -5.16 -6.78 29.32
C ALA A 158 -4.07 -6.40 30.33
N LYS A 159 -3.89 -7.22 31.36
CA LYS A 159 -2.84 -7.05 32.36
C LYS A 159 -1.42 -7.12 31.77
N ILE A 160 -1.19 -7.94 30.74
CA ILE A 160 0.18 -8.19 30.22
C ILE A 160 0.48 -7.49 28.88
N ALA A 161 -0.55 -7.21 28.08
CA ALA A 161 -0.40 -6.69 26.72
C ALA A 161 -1.24 -5.43 26.45
N GLY A 162 -2.10 -5.04 27.39
CA GLY A 162 -3.03 -3.90 27.23
C GLY A 162 -4.36 -4.30 26.58
N ALA A 163 -5.22 -3.29 26.35
CA ALA A 163 -6.54 -3.51 25.76
C ALA A 163 -6.47 -4.20 24.38
N ARG A 164 -7.58 -4.83 23.95
CA ARG A 164 -7.71 -5.49 22.63
C ARG A 164 -6.78 -6.68 22.38
N PHE A 165 -6.22 -7.23 23.44
CA PHE A 165 -5.61 -8.56 23.47
C PHE A 165 -6.49 -9.52 24.28
N TYR A 166 -6.31 -10.81 24.02
CA TYR A 166 -7.08 -11.89 24.65
C TYR A 166 -6.23 -13.15 24.77
N PHE A 167 -6.56 -14.01 25.73
CA PHE A 167 -6.24 -15.43 25.66
C PHE A 167 -7.47 -16.19 25.16
N LEU A 168 -7.31 -17.09 24.20
CA LEU A 168 -8.32 -18.12 23.93
C LEU A 168 -8.02 -19.34 24.80
N LYS A 169 -9.07 -20.07 25.20
CA LYS A 169 -9.00 -21.25 26.04
C LYS A 169 -9.94 -22.36 25.52
N ASN A 170 -9.66 -23.57 25.99
CA ASN A 170 -10.52 -24.75 25.86
C ASN A 170 -11.03 -24.96 24.42
N GLU A 171 -12.34 -25.15 24.25
CA GLU A 171 -12.99 -25.48 22.99
C GLU A 171 -12.81 -24.37 21.94
N LEU A 172 -12.66 -23.11 22.35
CA LEU A 172 -12.51 -22.00 21.39
C LEU A 172 -11.13 -21.99 20.73
N VAL A 173 -10.09 -22.52 21.39
CA VAL A 173 -8.78 -22.75 20.74
C VAL A 173 -8.92 -23.81 19.66
N LEU A 174 -9.62 -24.92 19.96
CA LEU A 174 -9.84 -25.99 19.00
C LEU A 174 -10.71 -25.52 17.83
N LEU A 175 -11.72 -24.69 18.10
CA LEU A 175 -12.58 -24.12 17.08
C LEU A 175 -11.81 -23.16 16.15
N ASP A 176 -10.95 -22.29 16.70
CA ASP A 176 -10.11 -21.39 15.91
C ASP A 176 -9.22 -22.15 14.91
N LEU A 177 -8.59 -23.24 15.37
CA LEU A 177 -7.78 -24.12 14.51
C LEU A 177 -8.64 -24.86 13.48
N ALA A 178 -9.80 -25.37 13.88
CA ALA A 178 -10.71 -26.08 12.99
C ALA A 178 -11.25 -25.18 11.87
N MET A 179 -11.54 -23.91 12.18
CA MET A 179 -11.99 -22.93 11.19
C MET A 179 -10.89 -22.61 10.17
N GLN A 180 -9.64 -22.46 10.60
CA GLN A 180 -8.49 -22.26 9.71
C GLN A 180 -8.30 -23.46 8.78
N GLN A 181 -8.33 -24.67 9.32
CA GLN A 181 -8.21 -25.91 8.55
C GLN A 181 -9.34 -26.05 7.53
N MET A 182 -10.60 -25.86 7.96
CA MET A 182 -11.76 -25.93 7.08
C MET A 182 -11.66 -24.93 5.92
N ALA A 183 -11.28 -23.68 6.19
CA ALA A 183 -11.13 -22.66 5.16
C ALA A 183 -10.04 -23.05 4.14
N LEU A 184 -8.89 -23.57 4.61
CA LEU A 184 -7.82 -24.04 3.73
C LEU A 184 -8.27 -25.22 2.86
N GLU A 185 -8.92 -26.23 3.43
CA GLU A 185 -9.44 -27.38 2.69
C GLU A 185 -10.40 -26.94 1.57
N MET A 186 -11.34 -26.04 1.89
CA MET A 186 -12.26 -25.48 0.90
C MET A 186 -11.55 -24.73 -0.23
N LEU A 187 -10.42 -24.06 0.04
CA LEU A 187 -9.66 -23.33 -0.98
C LEU A 187 -8.79 -24.26 -1.81
N ILE A 188 -8.18 -25.28 -1.20
CA ILE A 188 -7.42 -26.33 -1.89
C ILE A 188 -8.32 -27.04 -2.91
N GLU A 189 -9.54 -27.40 -2.53
CA GLU A 189 -10.53 -28.00 -3.45
C GLU A 189 -10.88 -27.08 -4.63
N ARG A 190 -10.70 -25.76 -4.48
CA ARG A 190 -10.91 -24.74 -5.53
C ARG A 190 -9.64 -24.42 -6.32
N GLY A 191 -8.56 -25.18 -6.11
CA GLY A 191 -7.29 -25.05 -6.82
C GLY A 191 -6.39 -23.93 -6.31
N PHE A 192 -6.57 -23.49 -5.06
CA PHE A 192 -5.61 -22.58 -4.41
C PHE A 192 -4.46 -23.37 -3.79
N VAL A 193 -3.25 -22.83 -3.89
CA VAL A 193 -2.06 -23.36 -3.22
C VAL A 193 -2.01 -22.80 -1.79
N PRO A 194 -1.98 -23.65 -0.74
CA PRO A 194 -1.87 -23.17 0.64
C PRO A 194 -0.46 -22.65 0.90
N VAL A 195 -0.37 -21.47 1.53
CA VAL A 195 0.90 -20.79 1.84
C VAL A 195 0.87 -20.26 3.27
N LEU A 196 1.94 -20.52 4.03
CA LEU A 196 2.23 -19.88 5.31
C LEU A 196 3.35 -18.86 5.08
N PRO A 197 3.04 -17.56 4.93
CA PRO A 197 4.05 -16.57 4.59
C PRO A 197 4.87 -16.15 5.83
N PRO A 198 5.99 -15.44 5.64
CA PRO A 198 6.65 -14.70 6.72
C PRO A 198 5.68 -13.72 7.39
N PHE A 199 5.72 -13.62 8.72
CA PHE A 199 4.89 -12.67 9.47
C PHE A 199 5.55 -11.30 9.63
N MET A 200 6.73 -11.13 9.07
CA MET A 200 7.47 -9.88 9.03
C MET A 200 7.97 -9.62 7.62
N MET A 201 7.95 -8.36 7.21
CA MET A 201 8.39 -7.92 5.89
C MET A 201 9.25 -6.67 5.99
N HIS A 202 10.17 -6.53 5.04
CA HIS A 202 10.93 -5.29 4.81
C HIS A 202 10.02 -4.17 4.33
N ARG A 203 10.46 -2.91 4.51
CA ARG A 203 9.68 -1.73 4.12
C ARG A 203 9.35 -1.69 2.63
N GLU A 204 10.34 -1.93 1.78
CA GLU A 204 10.21 -1.81 0.32
C GLU A 204 9.06 -2.66 -0.27
N PRO A 205 8.99 -3.99 -0.03
CA PRO A 205 7.86 -4.79 -0.53
C PRO A 205 6.53 -4.38 0.10
N TYR A 206 6.54 -3.91 1.35
CA TYR A 206 5.32 -3.50 2.05
C TYR A 206 4.69 -2.24 1.43
N GLU A 207 5.51 -1.23 1.12
CA GLU A 207 5.04 -0.01 0.44
C GLU A 207 4.43 -0.31 -0.93
N GLY A 208 4.76 -1.45 -1.55
CA GLY A 208 4.17 -1.87 -2.82
C GLY A 208 2.74 -2.43 -2.73
N VAL A 209 2.30 -2.82 -1.53
CA VAL A 209 1.06 -3.62 -1.33
C VAL A 209 0.06 -2.98 -0.37
N THR A 210 0.38 -1.80 0.19
CA THR A 210 -0.51 -1.08 1.10
C THR A 210 -0.45 0.43 0.86
N ASP A 211 -1.43 1.17 1.37
CA ASP A 211 -1.41 2.62 1.36
C ASP A 211 -0.36 3.16 2.34
N LEU A 212 0.32 4.25 1.99
CA LEU A 212 1.37 4.83 2.85
C LEU A 212 0.83 5.34 4.19
N GLU A 213 -0.41 5.82 4.25
CA GLU A 213 -1.06 6.24 5.50
C GLU A 213 -1.36 5.03 6.40
N ASP A 214 -1.80 3.91 5.81
CA ASP A 214 -2.01 2.65 6.54
C ASP A 214 -0.69 2.08 7.05
N PHE A 215 0.38 2.16 6.26
CA PHE A 215 1.73 1.75 6.67
C PHE A 215 2.19 2.45 7.96
N GLU A 216 1.92 3.75 8.09
CA GLU A 216 2.32 4.55 9.24
C GLU A 216 1.41 4.30 10.46
N ASN A 217 0.10 4.22 10.24
CA ASN A 217 -0.90 4.23 11.31
C ASN A 217 -1.35 2.84 11.79
N VAL A 218 -1.31 1.82 10.91
CA VAL A 218 -1.86 0.49 11.20
C VAL A 218 -0.77 -0.54 11.54
N MET A 219 0.45 -0.38 11.02
CA MET A 219 1.48 -1.43 11.09
C MET A 219 2.36 -1.33 12.33
N TYR A 220 2.70 -2.47 12.94
CA TYR A 220 3.70 -2.55 14.00
C TYR A 220 5.12 -2.64 13.40
N LYS A 221 6.00 -1.76 13.85
CA LYS A 221 7.43 -1.72 13.49
C LYS A 221 8.25 -2.47 14.53
N ILE A 222 9.20 -3.31 14.09
CA ILE A 222 10.23 -3.87 14.96
C ILE A 222 11.33 -2.82 15.18
N GLU A 223 11.61 -2.50 16.42
CA GLU A 223 12.66 -1.53 16.79
C GLU A 223 14.03 -2.00 16.27
N ASP A 224 14.85 -1.06 15.80
CA ASP A 224 16.21 -1.26 15.28
C ASP A 224 16.40 -2.22 14.08
N GLU A 225 15.31 -2.72 13.50
CA GLU A 225 15.34 -3.59 12.31
C GLU A 225 14.70 -2.90 11.11
N ASP A 226 14.83 -3.42 9.89
CA ASP A 226 13.94 -3.07 8.76
C ASP A 226 12.82 -4.11 8.64
N LEU A 227 12.08 -4.35 9.73
CA LEU A 227 10.99 -5.32 9.74
C LEU A 227 9.69 -4.73 10.30
N TYR A 228 8.58 -5.11 9.68
CA TYR A 228 7.22 -4.73 10.06
C TYR A 228 6.37 -5.99 10.18
N LEU A 229 5.53 -6.09 11.21
CA LEU A 229 4.56 -7.17 11.33
C LEU A 229 3.47 -7.01 10.27
N ILE A 230 3.03 -8.14 9.68
CA ILE A 230 1.97 -8.14 8.67
C ILE A 230 0.59 -7.89 9.30
N ALA A 231 -0.25 -7.09 8.62
CA ALA A 231 -1.66 -6.90 8.99
C ALA A 231 -2.64 -7.87 8.29
N THR A 232 -2.13 -8.65 7.34
CA THR A 232 -2.83 -9.65 6.52
C THR A 232 -1.79 -10.47 5.75
N SER A 233 -2.06 -11.75 5.48
CA SER A 233 -1.23 -12.57 4.57
C SER A 233 -1.28 -12.06 3.12
N GLU A 234 -2.25 -11.21 2.76
CA GLU A 234 -2.28 -10.52 1.46
C GLU A 234 -0.95 -9.80 1.16
N HIS A 235 -0.37 -9.07 2.14
CA HIS A 235 0.84 -8.29 1.91
C HIS A 235 2.05 -9.15 1.47
N PRO A 236 2.45 -10.21 2.21
CA PRO A 236 3.55 -11.05 1.77
C PRO A 236 3.19 -11.89 0.55
N LEU A 237 1.93 -12.25 0.33
CA LEU A 237 1.52 -12.98 -0.88
C LEU A 237 1.61 -12.11 -2.14
N ALA A 238 1.20 -10.85 -2.06
CA ALA A 238 1.34 -9.89 -3.14
C ALA A 238 2.81 -9.59 -3.45
N ALA A 239 3.63 -9.43 -2.42
CA ALA A 239 5.06 -9.17 -2.57
C ALA A 239 5.89 -10.42 -2.93
N MET A 240 5.31 -11.62 -2.82
CA MET A 240 6.01 -12.89 -3.04
C MET A 240 6.73 -12.95 -4.39
N HIS A 241 6.13 -12.34 -5.41
CA HIS A 241 6.63 -12.32 -6.79
C HIS A 241 7.17 -10.94 -7.20
N MET A 242 7.59 -10.11 -6.23
CA MET A 242 8.11 -8.78 -6.51
C MET A 242 9.36 -8.83 -7.40
N GLY A 243 9.30 -8.14 -8.54
CA GLY A 243 10.40 -8.10 -9.50
C GLY A 243 10.45 -9.28 -10.48
N GLU A 244 9.44 -10.17 -10.43
CA GLU A 244 9.30 -11.28 -11.37
C GLU A 244 8.48 -10.88 -12.61
N VAL A 245 8.66 -11.65 -13.69
CA VAL A 245 7.87 -11.54 -14.92
C VAL A 245 7.16 -12.88 -15.12
N PHE A 246 5.84 -12.84 -15.25
CA PHE A 246 5.02 -14.03 -15.47
C PHE A 246 4.81 -14.30 -16.95
N GLU A 247 4.76 -15.58 -17.32
CA GLU A 247 4.22 -15.99 -18.60
C GLU A 247 2.68 -16.11 -18.49
N PRO A 248 1.91 -15.82 -19.56
CA PRO A 248 0.45 -15.96 -19.52
C PRO A 248 -0.03 -17.36 -19.12
N THR A 249 0.79 -18.39 -19.34
CA THR A 249 0.51 -19.78 -18.95
C THR A 249 0.59 -20.04 -17.45
N ASP A 250 1.27 -19.17 -16.70
CA ASP A 250 1.40 -19.28 -15.24
C ASP A 250 0.15 -18.75 -14.53
N LEU A 251 -0.71 -18.00 -15.24
CA LEU A 251 -1.86 -17.29 -14.69
C LEU A 251 -3.19 -18.06 -14.90
N PRO A 252 -4.13 -17.98 -13.94
CA PRO A 252 -4.04 -17.27 -12.67
C PRO A 252 -3.25 -18.08 -11.62
N ILE A 253 -2.36 -17.41 -10.90
CA ILE A 253 -1.80 -17.95 -9.67
C ILE A 253 -2.86 -17.78 -8.58
N ARG A 254 -3.11 -18.82 -7.79
CA ARG A 254 -4.13 -18.78 -6.72
C ARG A 254 -3.51 -19.26 -5.42
N LEU A 255 -3.42 -18.38 -4.43
CA LEU A 255 -2.74 -18.64 -3.16
C LEU A 255 -3.74 -18.50 -2.00
N ALA A 256 -3.71 -19.45 -1.07
CA ALA A 256 -4.47 -19.43 0.17
C ALA A 256 -3.51 -19.18 1.34
N GLY A 257 -3.46 -17.94 1.81
CA GLY A 257 -2.52 -17.50 2.84
C GLY A 257 -3.04 -17.68 4.25
N LEU A 258 -2.43 -18.55 5.05
CA LEU A 258 -2.73 -18.66 6.47
C LEU A 258 -1.76 -17.79 7.27
N SER A 259 -2.23 -16.87 8.11
CA SER A 259 -1.35 -16.16 9.04
C SER A 259 -2.05 -15.61 10.27
N THR A 260 -1.26 -15.35 11.32
CA THR A 260 -1.64 -14.38 12.34
C THR A 260 -1.41 -12.97 11.81
N CYS A 261 -2.36 -12.08 12.06
CA CYS A 261 -2.41 -10.70 11.56
C CYS A 261 -2.29 -9.73 12.73
N PHE A 262 -1.55 -8.63 12.54
CA PHE A 262 -1.29 -7.63 13.57
C PHE A 262 -1.72 -6.22 13.11
N ARG A 263 -2.53 -5.53 13.91
CA ARG A 263 -3.03 -4.17 13.59
C ARG A 263 -2.99 -3.27 14.82
N LYS A 264 -2.44 -2.06 14.69
CA LYS A 264 -2.42 -1.04 15.77
C LYS A 264 -3.82 -0.53 16.13
N GLU A 265 -4.80 -0.67 15.24
CA GLU A 265 -6.19 -0.21 15.44
C GLU A 265 -6.28 1.25 15.97
N ALA A 266 -5.36 2.11 15.52
CA ALA A 266 -5.35 3.52 15.85
C ALA A 266 -6.59 4.22 15.27
N GLY A 267 -7.18 5.17 16.01
CA GLY A 267 -8.31 5.99 15.53
C GLY A 267 -9.72 5.50 15.89
N THR A 268 -9.88 4.32 16.49
CA THR A 268 -11.20 3.76 16.85
C THR A 268 -11.51 3.94 18.35
N HIS A 269 -11.62 5.18 18.82
CA HIS A 269 -12.02 5.44 20.19
C HIS A 269 -13.48 5.02 20.43
N GLY A 270 -13.69 3.86 21.07
CA GLY A 270 -14.97 3.47 21.67
C GLY A 270 -15.85 2.49 20.88
N LYS A 271 -15.64 2.29 19.57
CA LYS A 271 -16.40 1.30 18.76
C LYS A 271 -15.80 -0.12 18.90
N ASP A 272 -16.64 -1.12 19.13
CA ASP A 272 -16.34 -2.56 19.20
C ASP A 272 -15.14 -2.96 20.08
N THR A 273 -14.96 -2.25 21.18
CA THR A 273 -13.76 -2.39 22.03
C THR A 273 -13.76 -3.63 22.93
N LYS A 274 -14.87 -4.39 22.98
CA LYS A 274 -15.04 -5.54 23.86
C LYS A 274 -15.04 -6.86 23.09
N GLY A 275 -14.52 -7.91 23.73
CA GLY A 275 -14.43 -9.24 23.12
C GLY A 275 -13.29 -9.35 22.12
N ILE A 276 -13.51 -10.19 21.10
CA ILE A 276 -12.50 -10.55 20.09
C ILE A 276 -12.86 -10.09 18.67
N PHE A 277 -13.75 -9.09 18.53
CA PHE A 277 -14.20 -8.62 17.21
C PHE A 277 -13.22 -7.63 16.57
N ARG A 278 -12.71 -6.67 17.35
CA ARG A 278 -11.68 -5.71 16.94
C ARG A 278 -10.49 -5.77 17.89
N VAL A 279 -9.40 -6.36 17.40
CA VAL A 279 -8.27 -6.80 18.23
C VAL A 279 -6.93 -6.52 17.55
N HIS A 280 -5.86 -6.43 18.33
CA HIS A 280 -4.51 -6.20 17.79
C HIS A 280 -3.91 -7.42 17.09
N GLN A 281 -4.41 -8.61 17.42
CA GLN A 281 -3.95 -9.88 16.90
C GLN A 281 -5.15 -10.77 16.57
N PHE A 282 -5.17 -11.37 15.38
CA PHE A 282 -6.20 -12.36 14.98
C PHE A 282 -5.65 -13.31 13.91
N ASN A 283 -6.28 -14.47 13.74
CA ASN A 283 -5.91 -15.42 12.68
C ASN A 283 -6.80 -15.22 11.46
N LYS A 284 -6.23 -15.37 10.26
CA LYS A 284 -6.95 -15.22 8.99
C LYS A 284 -6.43 -16.20 7.93
N VAL A 285 -7.35 -16.75 7.16
CA VAL A 285 -7.06 -17.44 5.89
C VAL A 285 -7.49 -16.51 4.76
N GLU A 286 -6.52 -16.07 3.96
CA GLU A 286 -6.69 -15.10 2.89
C GLU A 286 -6.68 -15.78 1.53
N GLN A 287 -7.47 -15.27 0.58
CA GLN A 287 -7.37 -15.63 -0.83
C GLN A 287 -6.59 -14.54 -1.56
N PHE A 288 -5.58 -14.93 -2.32
CA PHE A 288 -4.83 -14.05 -3.21
C PHE A 288 -4.82 -14.63 -4.63
N VAL A 289 -5.04 -13.78 -5.64
CA VAL A 289 -5.08 -14.14 -7.06
C VAL A 289 -4.35 -13.07 -7.86
#